data_AF-A0A7S0QZ18-F1
#
_entry.id   AF-A0A7S0QZ18-F1
#
_cell.length_a   1.000
_cell.length_b   1.000
_cell.length_c   1.000
_cell.angle_alpha   90.00
_cell.angle_beta   90.00
_cell.angle_gamma   90.00
#
_symmetry.space_group_name_H-M   'P 1'
#
loop_
_entity.id
_entity.type
_entity.pdbx_description
1 polymer ?
#
loop_
_entity_poly.entity_id
_entity_poly.type
_entity_poly.pdbx_seq_one_letter_code
_entity_poly.pdbx_strand_id
1 'polypeptide(L)'
;AMSFLQSIKSVDFYRKLKRDLQAELTEASIPGAALSVVAAVVMLGLIFAELNSFLTVSAESKVNLDHFDNVAEDTLQINFNITFPKLKCEFASVDATNFMGTHDAGLAARVSKIHLNKDGKPTTRHEDRALALKHSTDEVHEGPATAIALTTDNFEAAHHQHEIMIVNFYAPWCHWC
;
A
#
# COMPACT_ATOMS: atom_id res chain seq x y z
N ALA A 1 52.70 -30.35 -2.17
CA ALA A 1 51.97 -29.91 -3.38
C ALA A 1 52.39 -30.68 -4.66
N MET A 2 52.76 -31.97 -4.57
CA MET A 2 53.33 -32.75 -5.70
C MET A 2 52.34 -33.74 -6.35
N SER A 3 51.15 -33.94 -5.76
CA SER A 3 50.18 -34.94 -6.23
C SER A 3 49.16 -34.42 -7.24
N PHE A 4 48.85 -33.12 -7.23
CA PHE A 4 47.78 -32.56 -8.08
C PHE A 4 48.22 -32.44 -9.55
N LEU A 5 49.51 -32.16 -9.78
CA LEU A 5 50.10 -32.06 -11.12
C LEU A 5 50.16 -33.40 -11.86
N GLN A 6 50.18 -34.53 -11.14
CA GLN A 6 50.18 -35.87 -11.75
C GLN A 6 48.79 -36.25 -12.29
N SER A 7 47.72 -35.75 -11.69
CA SER A 7 46.33 -36.09 -12.07
C SER A 7 45.83 -35.32 -13.29
N ILE A 8 46.51 -34.25 -13.70
CA ILE A 8 46.17 -33.49 -14.94
C ILE A 8 46.68 -34.22 -16.19
N LYS A 9 47.65 -35.14 -16.04
CA LYS A 9 48.23 -35.89 -17.16
C LYS A 9 47.28 -36.93 -17.78
N SER A 10 46.18 -37.27 -17.08
CA SER A 10 45.16 -38.22 -17.53
C SER A 10 43.96 -37.58 -18.22
N VAL A 11 43.93 -36.25 -18.36
CA VAL A 11 42.84 -35.52 -19.04
C VAL A 11 43.35 -34.96 -20.38
N ASP A 12 43.92 -35.84 -21.20
CA ASP A 12 44.34 -35.48 -22.56
C ASP A 12 43.45 -36.24 -23.56
N PHE A 13 42.41 -35.55 -24.05
CA PHE A 13 41.42 -36.08 -24.99
C PHE A 13 41.91 -36.07 -26.45
N TYR A 14 43.14 -35.62 -26.72
CA TYR A 14 43.66 -35.49 -28.08
C TYR A 14 44.59 -36.64 -28.51
N ARG A 15 44.47 -37.01 -29.79
CA ARG A 15 45.33 -38.00 -30.44
C ARG A 15 46.77 -37.45 -30.50
N LYS A 16 47.71 -38.13 -29.84
CA LYS A 16 49.14 -37.77 -29.85
C LYS A 16 49.65 -37.60 -31.29
N LEU A 17 50.01 -36.38 -31.67
CA LEU A 17 50.62 -36.08 -32.95
C LEU A 17 52.06 -36.64 -32.98
N LYS A 18 52.55 -37.01 -34.18
CA LYS A 18 53.94 -37.46 -34.35
C LYS A 18 54.89 -36.34 -33.89
N ARG A 19 55.92 -36.70 -33.10
CA ARG A 19 56.84 -35.77 -32.44
C ARG A 19 57.49 -34.76 -33.39
N ASP A 20 57.74 -35.17 -34.63
CA ASP A 20 58.46 -34.34 -35.61
C ASP A 20 57.61 -33.18 -36.16
N LEU A 21 56.28 -33.37 -36.30
CA LEU A 21 55.37 -32.25 -36.65
C LEU A 21 55.13 -31.32 -35.46
N GLN A 22 55.17 -31.86 -34.24
CA GLN A 22 54.96 -31.08 -33.02
C GLN A 22 56.19 -30.21 -32.72
N ALA A 23 57.40 -30.65 -33.05
CA ALA A 23 58.60 -29.84 -32.91
C ALA A 23 58.60 -28.59 -33.83
N GLU A 24 58.01 -28.68 -35.03
CA GLU A 24 57.90 -27.54 -35.96
C GLU A 24 56.74 -26.59 -35.61
N LEU A 25 55.56 -27.12 -35.23
CA LEU A 25 54.39 -26.27 -34.92
C LEU A 25 54.36 -25.75 -33.48
N THR A 26 55.12 -26.36 -32.56
CA THR A 26 55.18 -25.99 -31.14
C THR A 26 56.62 -25.88 -30.65
N GLU A 27 57.44 -25.05 -31.31
CA GLU A 27 58.57 -24.47 -30.60
C GLU A 27 57.96 -23.57 -29.51
N ALA A 28 57.93 -24.09 -28.27
CA ALA A 28 57.41 -23.39 -27.12
C ALA A 28 58.30 -22.18 -26.85
N SER A 29 58.00 -21.08 -27.53
CA SER A 29 58.73 -19.84 -27.40
C SER A 29 58.46 -19.27 -26.00
N ILE A 30 59.51 -19.15 -25.19
CA ILE A 30 59.49 -18.53 -23.85
C ILE A 30 58.68 -17.20 -23.83
N PRO A 31 58.82 -16.28 -24.80
CA PRO A 31 57.98 -15.08 -24.84
C PRO A 31 56.51 -15.35 -25.15
N GLY A 32 56.20 -16.35 -25.99
CA GLY A 32 54.83 -16.77 -26.28
C GLY A 32 54.14 -17.35 -25.05
N ALA A 33 54.84 -18.21 -24.29
CA ALA A 33 54.33 -18.74 -23.03
C ALA A 33 54.10 -17.64 -21.98
N ALA A 34 55.02 -16.66 -21.88
CA ALA A 34 54.86 -15.50 -20.99
C ALA A 34 53.63 -14.66 -21.37
N LEU A 35 53.43 -14.39 -22.67
CA LEU A 35 52.25 -13.66 -23.16
C LEU A 35 50.95 -14.40 -22.87
N SER A 36 50.91 -15.73 -23.05
CA SER A 36 49.73 -16.55 -22.72
C SER A 36 49.42 -16.53 -21.22
N VAL A 37 50.44 -16.57 -20.35
CA VAL A 37 50.25 -16.48 -18.89
C VAL A 37 49.71 -15.11 -18.50
N VAL A 38 50.26 -14.02 -19.06
CA VAL A 38 49.75 -12.66 -18.81
C VAL A 38 48.31 -12.53 -19.28
N ALA A 39 47.98 -13.02 -20.48
CA ALA A 39 46.62 -13.01 -21.00
C ALA A 39 45.65 -13.80 -20.10
N ALA A 40 46.04 -14.99 -19.62
CA ALA A 40 45.22 -15.77 -18.71
C ALA A 40 44.96 -15.06 -17.37
N VAL A 41 45.98 -14.38 -16.81
CA VAL A 41 45.85 -13.59 -15.58
C VAL A 41 44.89 -12.41 -15.79
N VAL A 42 45.01 -11.69 -16.92
CA VAL A 42 44.11 -10.60 -17.27
C VAL A 42 42.67 -11.11 -17.42
N MET A 43 42.47 -12.22 -18.14
CA MET A 43 41.14 -12.83 -18.31
C MET A 43 40.51 -13.26 -16.98
N LEU A 44 41.28 -13.89 -16.08
CA LEU A 44 40.81 -14.24 -14.74
C LEU A 44 40.47 -13.01 -13.89
N GLY A 45 41.28 -11.95 -13.99
CA GLY A 45 41.04 -10.68 -13.31
C GLY A 45 39.74 -10.02 -13.77
N LEU A 46 39.47 -10.02 -15.07
CA LEU A 46 38.22 -9.48 -15.64
C LEU A 46 37.01 -10.29 -15.19
N ILE A 47 37.10 -11.62 -15.18
CA ILE A 47 36.03 -12.50 -14.67
C ILE A 47 35.71 -12.18 -13.21
N PHE A 48 36.74 -12.00 -12.38
CA PHE A 48 36.54 -11.67 -10.96
C PHE A 48 35.92 -10.27 -10.79
N ALA A 49 36.33 -9.28 -11.59
CA ALA A 49 35.77 -7.94 -11.56
C ALA A 49 34.28 -7.92 -11.95
N GLU A 50 33.93 -8.57 -13.06
CA GLU A 50 32.54 -8.69 -13.52
C GLU A 50 31.67 -9.48 -12.54
N LEU A 51 32.21 -10.55 -11.94
CA LEU A 51 31.48 -11.32 -10.94
C LEU A 51 31.16 -10.48 -9.69
N ASN A 52 32.11 -9.65 -9.22
CA ASN A 52 31.86 -8.74 -8.11
C ASN A 52 30.85 -7.65 -8.47
N SER A 53 30.90 -7.13 -9.71
CA SER A 53 29.90 -6.19 -10.23
C SER A 53 28.51 -6.83 -10.27
N PHE A 54 28.40 -8.06 -10.75
CA PHE A 54 27.16 -8.82 -10.81
C PHE A 54 26.58 -9.14 -9.42
N LEU A 55 27.44 -9.42 -8.44
CA LEU A 55 27.04 -9.63 -7.04
C LEU A 55 26.72 -8.33 -6.30
N THR A 56 27.05 -7.17 -6.86
CA THR A 56 26.69 -5.89 -6.27
C THR A 56 25.20 -5.64 -6.48
N VAL A 57 24.47 -5.54 -5.37
CA VAL A 57 23.03 -5.25 -5.41
C VAL A 57 22.82 -3.79 -5.81
N SER A 58 22.29 -3.57 -7.00
CA SER A 58 21.85 -2.23 -7.45
C SER A 58 20.36 -2.06 -7.16
N ALA A 59 20.03 -1.18 -6.21
CA ALA A 59 18.65 -0.83 -5.90
C ALA A 59 18.17 0.24 -6.89
N GLU A 60 17.27 -0.13 -7.80
CA GLU A 60 16.61 0.80 -8.72
C GLU A 60 15.13 0.94 -8.32
N SER A 61 14.69 2.17 -8.03
CA SER A 61 13.27 2.44 -7.74
C SER A 61 12.49 2.58 -9.04
N LYS A 62 11.70 1.57 -9.40
CA LYS A 62 10.81 1.61 -10.57
C LYS A 62 9.39 1.96 -10.13
N VAL A 63 8.82 2.98 -10.75
CA VAL A 63 7.40 3.33 -10.61
C VAL A 63 6.62 2.43 -11.55
N ASN A 64 5.86 1.50 -10.97
CA ASN A 64 4.95 0.66 -11.74
C ASN A 64 3.55 1.29 -11.65
N LEU A 65 2.87 1.40 -12.79
CA LEU A 65 1.45 1.67 -12.81
C LEU A 65 0.74 0.46 -12.23
N ASP A 66 -0.09 0.68 -11.21
CA ASP A 66 -0.93 -0.37 -10.64
C ASP A 66 -1.93 -0.81 -11.71
N HIS A 67 -1.63 -1.94 -12.36
CA HIS A 67 -2.54 -2.56 -13.31
C HIS A 67 -3.52 -3.37 -12.47
N PHE A 68 -4.75 -2.85 -12.31
CA PHE A 68 -5.85 -3.47 -11.58
C PHE A 68 -6.22 -4.83 -12.21
N ASP A 69 -5.42 -5.86 -11.94
CA ASP A 69 -5.67 -7.24 -12.39
C ASP A 69 -6.59 -8.01 -11.42
N ASN A 70 -6.94 -7.39 -10.28
CA ASN A 70 -7.87 -7.94 -9.30
C ASN A 70 -8.82 -6.85 -8.80
N VAL A 71 -9.98 -6.73 -9.45
CA VAL A 71 -11.13 -5.85 -9.12
C VAL A 71 -11.81 -6.26 -7.80
N ALA A 72 -11.15 -7.03 -6.94
CA ALA A 72 -11.75 -7.63 -5.75
C ALA A 72 -11.58 -6.79 -4.48
N GLU A 73 -10.63 -5.86 -4.44
CA GLU A 73 -10.37 -5.07 -3.23
C GLU A 73 -10.19 -3.57 -3.57
N ASP A 74 -11.25 -2.96 -4.12
CA ASP A 74 -11.38 -1.50 -4.32
C ASP A 74 -11.48 -0.71 -2.99
N THR A 75 -11.26 -1.35 -1.83
CA THR A 75 -11.42 -0.72 -0.52
C THR A 75 -10.09 -0.64 0.23
N LEU A 76 -9.68 0.57 0.59
CA LEU A 76 -8.53 0.80 1.46
C LEU A 76 -8.90 0.50 2.92
N GLN A 77 -8.20 -0.43 3.55
CA GLN A 77 -8.37 -0.68 4.99
C GLN A 77 -7.69 0.41 5.81
N ILE A 78 -8.48 1.23 6.51
CA ILE A 78 -7.99 2.28 7.41
C ILE A 78 -8.17 1.80 8.86
N ASN A 79 -7.06 1.66 9.58
CA ASN A 79 -7.06 1.36 11.02
C ASN A 79 -6.66 2.62 11.79
N PHE A 80 -7.51 3.09 12.70
CA PHE A 80 -7.22 4.26 13.54
C PHE A 80 -7.55 3.99 15.01
N ASN A 81 -6.82 4.67 15.90
CA ASN A 81 -7.07 4.68 17.33
C ASN A 81 -6.94 6.11 17.84
N ILE A 82 -8.08 6.78 17.99
CA ILE A 82 -8.17 8.20 18.36
C ILE A 82 -8.95 8.30 19.67
N THR A 83 -8.45 9.13 20.59
CA THR A 83 -9.00 9.30 21.94
C THR A 83 -9.55 10.71 22.11
N PHE A 84 -10.81 10.82 22.54
CA PHE A 84 -11.47 12.10 22.80
C PHE A 84 -11.78 12.27 24.31
N PRO A 85 -10.97 13.00 25.09
CA PRO A 85 -11.12 13.07 26.55
C PRO A 85 -12.39 13.80 27.03
N LYS A 86 -12.98 14.65 26.18
CA LYS A 86 -14.11 15.52 26.53
C LYS A 86 -15.36 15.24 25.67
N LEU A 87 -15.41 14.13 24.94
CA LEU A 87 -16.56 13.71 24.13
C LEU A 87 -17.09 12.38 24.67
N LYS A 88 -18.40 12.29 24.91
CA LYS A 88 -19.04 11.01 25.29
C LYS A 88 -19.18 10.11 24.06
N CYS A 89 -19.02 8.81 24.25
CA CYS A 89 -19.11 7.82 23.17
C CYS A 89 -20.49 7.79 22.47
N GLU A 90 -21.57 8.10 23.19
CA GLU A 90 -22.94 8.16 22.63
C GLU A 90 -23.08 9.20 21.52
N PHE A 91 -22.33 10.31 21.60
CA PHE A 91 -22.38 11.39 20.60
C PHE A 91 -21.27 11.30 19.56
N ALA A 92 -20.34 10.36 19.70
CA ALA A 92 -19.27 10.17 18.74
C ALA A 92 -19.77 9.33 17.57
N SER A 93 -19.75 9.90 16.37
CA SER A 93 -19.98 9.20 15.10
C SER A 93 -18.73 9.26 14.24
N VAL A 94 -18.56 8.26 13.37
CA VAL A 94 -17.51 8.22 12.37
C VAL A 94 -18.20 8.10 11.02
N ASP A 95 -17.86 9.02 10.13
CA ASP A 95 -18.37 9.09 8.78
C ASP A 95 -17.18 9.25 7.84
N ALA A 96 -17.23 8.61 6.68
CA ALA A 96 -16.23 8.77 5.64
C ALA A 96 -16.93 9.06 4.32
N THR A 97 -16.40 10.08 3.65
CA THR A 97 -16.94 10.59 2.40
C THR A 97 -15.86 10.53 1.34
N ASN A 98 -16.22 9.99 0.17
CA ASN A 98 -15.31 9.98 -0.98
C ASN A 98 -15.35 11.31 -1.74
N PHE A 99 -14.43 11.52 -2.69
CA PHE A 99 -14.44 12.71 -3.55
C PHE A 99 -15.75 12.88 -4.34
N MET A 100 -16.50 11.79 -4.53
CA MET A 100 -17.82 11.79 -5.17
C MET A 100 -18.96 12.23 -4.24
N GLY A 101 -18.68 12.53 -2.97
CA GLY A 101 -19.71 12.93 -1.99
C GLY A 101 -20.55 11.77 -1.46
N THR A 102 -20.22 10.52 -1.80
CA THR A 102 -20.90 9.35 -1.25
C THR A 102 -20.41 9.08 0.17
N HIS A 103 -21.35 8.95 1.11
CA HIS A 103 -21.11 8.60 2.50
C HIS A 103 -21.25 7.07 2.67
N ASP A 104 -20.29 6.44 3.34
CA ASP A 104 -20.38 5.00 3.62
C ASP A 104 -21.22 4.75 4.89
N ALA A 105 -22.48 4.40 4.69
CA ALA A 105 -23.45 4.11 5.74
C ALA A 105 -23.08 2.87 6.61
N GLY A 106 -22.07 2.09 6.24
CA GLY A 106 -21.65 0.87 6.94
C GLY A 106 -20.51 1.04 7.96
N LEU A 107 -19.89 2.22 8.05
CA LEU A 107 -18.69 2.44 8.89
C LEU A 107 -18.94 2.23 10.38
N ALA A 108 -20.11 2.64 10.88
CA ALA A 108 -20.45 2.54 12.30
C ALA A 108 -20.43 1.09 12.82
N ALA A 109 -20.69 0.09 11.96
CA ALA A 109 -20.70 -1.32 12.34
C ALA A 109 -19.30 -1.90 12.60
N ARG A 110 -18.24 -1.26 12.08
CA ARG A 110 -16.84 -1.73 12.20
C ARG A 110 -16.01 -0.94 13.23
N VAL A 111 -16.54 0.17 13.75
CA VAL A 111 -15.86 1.01 14.73
C VAL A 111 -16.25 0.59 16.15
N SER A 112 -15.26 0.31 16.99
CA SER A 112 -15.48 -0.01 18.41
C SER A 112 -15.22 1.19 19.29
N LYS A 113 -16.25 1.66 19.99
CA LYS A 113 -16.14 2.76 20.97
C LYS A 113 -15.77 2.22 22.35
N ILE A 114 -14.86 2.89 23.04
CA ILE A 114 -14.38 2.51 24.38
C ILE A 114 -14.47 3.72 25.30
N HIS A 115 -15.10 3.54 26.46
CA HIS A 115 -15.18 4.59 27.47
C HIS A 115 -13.82 4.90 28.08
N LEU A 116 -13.60 6.17 28.42
CA LEU A 116 -12.41 6.65 29.10
C LEU A 116 -12.73 7.02 30.55
N ASN A 117 -11.82 6.67 31.46
CA ASN A 117 -11.83 7.15 32.85
C ASN A 117 -11.36 8.61 32.92
N LYS A 118 -11.52 9.24 34.10
CA LYS A 118 -11.06 10.62 34.35
C LYS A 118 -9.55 10.80 34.09
N ASP A 119 -8.78 9.73 34.24
CA ASP A 119 -7.33 9.69 33.96
C ASP A 119 -7.00 9.44 32.48
N GLY A 120 -8.01 9.41 31.60
CA GLY A 120 -7.85 9.17 30.16
C GLY A 120 -7.57 7.71 29.79
N LYS A 121 -7.76 6.76 30.73
CA LYS A 121 -7.54 5.32 30.47
C LYS A 121 -8.79 4.63 29.93
N PRO A 122 -8.65 3.73 28.93
CA PRO A 122 -9.79 2.95 28.44
C PRO A 122 -10.33 2.04 29.54
N THR A 123 -11.65 1.98 29.68
CA THR A 123 -12.32 1.17 30.72
C THR A 123 -13.16 0.06 30.08
N THR A 124 -14.30 0.36 29.48
CA THR A 124 -15.28 -0.62 29.01
C THR A 124 -15.72 -0.29 27.58
N ARG A 125 -15.98 -1.31 26.77
CA ARG A 125 -16.56 -1.14 25.43
C ARG A 125 -17.96 -0.51 25.56
N HIS A 126 -18.21 0.54 24.80
CA HIS A 126 -19.54 1.12 24.69
C HIS A 126 -20.34 0.27 23.71
N GLU A 127 -21.41 -0.35 24.20
CA GLU A 127 -22.40 -0.97 23.33
C GLU A 127 -23.31 0.13 22.79
N ASP A 128 -23.18 0.42 21.50
CA ASP A 128 -24.16 1.24 20.82
C ASP A 128 -25.50 0.47 20.89
N ARG A 129 -26.47 1.02 21.63
CA ARG A 129 -27.83 0.52 21.60
C ARG A 129 -28.25 0.59 20.13
N ALA A 130 -28.54 -0.57 19.51
CA ALA A 130 -28.86 -0.69 18.09
C ALA A 130 -30.19 0.01 17.74
N LEU A 131 -30.22 1.34 17.87
CA LEU A 131 -31.02 2.16 17.00
C LEU A 131 -30.26 2.13 15.69
N ALA A 132 -30.81 1.44 14.70
CA ALA A 132 -30.42 1.59 13.32
C ALA A 132 -30.67 3.06 12.94
N LEU A 133 -29.76 3.95 13.32
CA LEU A 133 -29.61 5.26 12.73
C LEU A 133 -29.11 4.97 11.32
N LYS A 134 -30.07 4.67 10.44
CA LYS A 134 -29.86 4.64 9.01
C LYS A 134 -29.46 6.06 8.62
N HIS A 135 -28.17 6.33 8.62
CA HIS A 135 -27.59 7.46 7.89
C HIS A 135 -27.61 7.12 6.40
N SER A 136 -28.78 6.81 5.88
CA SER A 136 -29.07 6.83 4.46
C SER A 136 -29.99 8.00 4.23
N THR A 137 -29.54 8.96 3.43
CA THR A 137 -30.32 10.07 2.89
C THR A 137 -31.51 9.62 2.03
N ASP A 138 -31.76 8.31 1.90
CA ASP A 138 -32.66 7.74 0.91
C ASP A 138 -33.94 7.12 1.48
N GLU A 139 -34.15 7.13 2.80
CA GLU A 139 -35.49 6.81 3.32
C GLU A 139 -36.34 8.08 3.30
N VAL A 140 -37.08 8.24 2.20
CA VAL A 140 -38.22 9.16 2.14
C VAL A 140 -39.15 8.74 3.28
N HIS A 141 -39.10 9.47 4.39
CA HIS A 141 -40.07 9.31 5.45
C HIS A 141 -41.44 9.68 4.87
N GLU A 142 -42.25 8.68 4.54
CA GLU A 142 -43.67 8.81 4.20
C GLU A 142 -44.48 9.16 5.46
N GLY A 143 -44.09 10.23 6.13
CA GLY A 143 -44.90 10.92 7.10
C GLY A 143 -45.62 12.08 6.41
N PRO A 144 -46.85 12.43 6.82
CA PRO A 144 -47.49 13.67 6.38
C PRO A 144 -46.77 14.83 7.06
N ALA A 145 -45.60 15.22 6.56
CA ALA A 145 -44.83 16.35 7.07
C ALA A 145 -44.44 17.25 5.90
N THR A 146 -45.45 17.87 5.30
CA THR A 146 -45.30 19.04 4.44
C THR A 146 -44.59 20.10 5.26
N ALA A 147 -43.30 20.34 5.00
CA ALA A 147 -42.59 21.45 5.62
C ALA A 147 -43.39 22.74 5.41
N ILE A 148 -43.70 23.43 6.50
CA ILE A 148 -44.47 24.67 6.45
C ILE A 148 -43.50 25.80 6.08
N ALA A 149 -43.82 26.56 5.04
CA ALA A 149 -43.05 27.75 4.70
C ALA A 149 -43.25 28.81 5.79
N LEU A 150 -42.18 29.10 6.54
CA LEU A 150 -42.17 30.15 7.54
C LEU A 150 -41.94 31.50 6.87
N THR A 151 -42.83 32.45 7.11
CA THR A 151 -42.72 33.85 6.72
C THR A 151 -42.70 34.73 7.97
N THR A 152 -42.40 36.01 7.80
CA THR A 152 -42.47 37.00 8.90
C THR A 152 -43.82 37.02 9.60
N ASP A 153 -44.89 36.65 8.89
CA ASP A 153 -46.26 36.82 9.37
C ASP A 153 -46.78 35.60 10.13
N ASN A 154 -46.18 34.42 9.94
CA ASN A 154 -46.64 33.16 10.55
C ASN A 154 -45.64 32.55 11.56
N PHE A 155 -44.43 33.10 11.66
CA PHE A 155 -43.35 32.55 12.49
C PHE A 155 -43.72 32.50 13.97
N GLU A 156 -44.23 33.60 14.53
CA GLU A 156 -44.58 33.67 15.96
C GLU A 156 -45.69 32.68 16.33
N ALA A 157 -46.71 32.55 15.46
CA ALA A 157 -47.79 31.59 15.68
C ALA A 157 -47.27 30.14 15.62
N ALA A 158 -46.35 29.83 14.70
CA ALA A 158 -45.76 28.50 14.57
C ALA A 158 -44.82 28.16 15.76
N HIS A 159 -44.07 29.15 16.28
CA HIS A 159 -43.17 28.99 17.41
C HIS A 159 -43.90 28.59 18.69
N HIS A 160 -45.09 29.13 18.94
CA HIS A 160 -45.88 28.77 20.11
C HIS A 160 -46.59 27.42 20.00
N GLN A 161 -46.72 26.85 18.80
CA GLN A 161 -47.40 25.57 18.59
C GLN A 161 -46.51 24.35 18.80
N HIS A 162 -45.18 24.51 18.73
CA HIS A 162 -44.23 23.39 18.79
C HIS A 162 -43.15 23.66 19.83
N GLU A 163 -42.92 22.70 20.74
CA GLU A 163 -41.89 22.80 21.78
C GLU A 163 -40.47 22.85 21.19
N ILE A 164 -40.26 22.16 20.07
CA ILE A 164 -38.99 22.13 19.34
C ILE A 164 -39.29 22.25 17.84
N MET A 165 -38.63 23.20 17.17
CA MET A 165 -38.71 23.40 15.72
C MET A 165 -37.33 23.31 15.10
N ILE A 166 -37.21 22.56 14.00
CA ILE A 166 -36.01 22.53 13.16
C ILE A 166 -36.31 23.39 11.94
N VAL A 167 -35.60 24.51 11.81
CA VAL A 167 -35.80 25.48 10.72
C VAL A 167 -34.66 25.36 9.73
N ASN A 168 -35.00 25.04 8.47
CA ASN A 168 -34.05 25.05 7.37
C ASN A 168 -34.07 26.42 6.67
N PHE A 169 -32.99 27.19 6.82
CA PHE A 169 -32.80 28.43 6.08
C PHE A 169 -32.16 28.11 4.73
N TYR A 170 -32.93 28.26 3.64
CA TYR A 170 -32.49 27.89 2.31
C TYR A 170 -32.62 29.06 1.32
N ALA A 171 -31.82 28.99 0.27
CA ALA A 171 -31.89 29.91 -0.86
C ALA A 171 -32.61 29.20 -2.03
N PRO A 172 -33.81 29.63 -2.45
CA PRO A 172 -34.59 28.94 -3.48
C PRO A 172 -33.94 28.92 -4.87
N TRP A 173 -32.87 29.70 -5.07
CA TRP A 173 -32.10 29.81 -6.31
C TRP A 173 -30.88 28.89 -6.37
N CYS A 174 -30.56 28.16 -5.30
CA CYS A 174 -29.40 27.27 -5.22
C CYS A 174 -29.82 25.82 -5.49
N HIS A 175 -29.35 25.23 -6.61
CA HIS A 175 -29.64 23.82 -6.95
C HIS A 175 -28.75 22.80 -6.24
N TRP A 176 -27.70 23.25 -5.56
CA TRP A 176 -26.66 22.41 -4.93
C TRP A 176 -26.60 22.59 -3.41
N CYS A 177 -27.63 23.22 -2.86
CA CYS A 177 -27.94 23.33 -1.45
C CYS A 177 -29.09 22.32 -1.19
#